data_AF-A0A935XFB5-F1
#
_entry.id   AF-A0A935XFB5-F1
#
_cell.length_a   1.000
_cell.length_b   1.000
_cell.length_c   1.000
_cell.angle_alpha   90.00
_cell.angle_beta   90.00
_cell.angle_gamma   90.00
#
_symmetry.space_group_name_H-M   'P 1'
#
loop_
_entity.id
_entity.type
_entity.pdbx_description
1 polymer ?
#
loop_
_entity_poly.entity_id
_entity_poly.type
_entity_poly.pdbx_seq_one_letter_code
_entity_poly.pdbx_strand_id
1 'polypeptide(L)'
;MALGSFLTRVAGVASALAAVAPLAHAQPQRPQADTGGFVISDPLVVSKCQKCHARDSTGHMGRLSYLRKTPEGWEASVRRMASLADVKLQPTDARAIVKYLANKQGLAPAEVRDARFEMERRFMDFRYTGDAVTERTCRACHSVGRVMLQRRTKTEWELLIATHRGYYPNSDFQAFRRSGPSSDSAPAPHPMDQAIGHLSKAFPLQTPSGPRGRRRCDRPPWKGAGSSRATRSGAGRCSGG
;
A
#
# COMPACT_ATOMS: atom_id res chain seq x y z
N MET A 1 -15.43 5.65 -95.69
CA MET A 1 -16.15 4.39 -95.48
C MET A 1 -15.61 3.71 -94.23
N ALA A 2 -16.52 3.16 -93.42
CA ALA A 2 -16.32 2.35 -92.21
C ALA A 2 -15.77 3.06 -90.94
N LEU A 3 -16.72 3.37 -90.04
CA LEU A 3 -16.50 3.72 -88.64
C LEU A 3 -15.96 2.51 -87.86
N GLY A 4 -14.88 2.69 -87.10
CA GLY A 4 -14.39 1.74 -86.09
C GLY A 4 -14.58 2.31 -84.69
N SER A 5 -15.56 1.76 -83.95
CA SER A 5 -15.93 2.17 -82.60
C SER A 5 -15.04 1.45 -81.57
N PHE A 6 -14.26 2.20 -80.79
CA PHE A 6 -13.47 1.68 -79.66
C PHE A 6 -14.31 1.72 -78.38
N LEU A 7 -14.62 0.55 -77.83
CA LEU A 7 -15.24 0.37 -76.51
C LEU A 7 -14.16 0.42 -75.42
N THR A 8 -14.03 1.54 -74.74
CA THR A 8 -13.18 1.69 -73.54
C THR A 8 -13.98 1.27 -72.30
N ARG A 9 -13.52 0.23 -71.59
CA ARG A 9 -14.07 -0.22 -70.30
C ARG A 9 -13.74 0.79 -69.20
N VAL A 10 -14.77 1.35 -68.55
CA VAL A 10 -14.61 2.15 -67.33
C VAL A 10 -14.45 1.21 -66.13
N ALA A 11 -13.26 1.20 -65.53
CA ALA A 11 -13.03 0.54 -64.24
C ALA A 11 -13.49 1.47 -63.12
N GLY A 12 -14.50 1.04 -62.36
CA GLY A 12 -15.01 1.77 -61.20
C GLY A 12 -14.00 1.80 -60.06
N VAL A 13 -13.70 2.99 -59.55
CA VAL A 13 -12.91 3.21 -58.34
C VAL A 13 -13.84 3.10 -57.13
N ALA A 14 -13.68 2.04 -56.33
CA ALA A 14 -14.38 1.90 -55.06
C ALA A 14 -13.64 2.72 -53.97
N SER A 15 -14.24 3.84 -53.57
CA SER A 15 -13.76 4.66 -52.44
C SER A 15 -13.99 3.92 -51.12
N ALA A 16 -12.91 3.51 -50.45
CA ALA A 16 -12.96 3.00 -49.09
C ALA A 16 -13.03 4.16 -48.08
N LEU A 17 -14.18 4.31 -47.43
CA LEU A 17 -14.37 5.21 -46.29
C LEU A 17 -13.60 4.65 -45.08
N ALA A 18 -12.53 5.33 -44.66
CA ALA A 18 -11.83 5.03 -43.43
C ALA A 18 -12.67 5.48 -42.22
N ALA A 19 -13.17 4.54 -41.44
CA ALA A 19 -13.87 4.82 -40.19
C ALA A 19 -12.87 5.32 -39.13
N VAL A 20 -13.01 6.58 -38.72
CA VAL A 20 -12.24 7.17 -37.61
C VAL A 20 -12.89 6.69 -36.30
N ALA A 21 -12.21 5.80 -35.58
CA ALA A 21 -12.64 5.35 -34.27
C ALA A 21 -12.49 6.48 -33.23
N PRO A 22 -13.46 6.70 -32.34
CA PRO A 22 -13.34 7.72 -31.30
C PRO A 22 -12.30 7.32 -30.27
N LEU A 23 -11.45 8.28 -29.89
CA LEU A 23 -10.53 8.15 -28.75
C LEU A 23 -11.36 7.98 -27.46
N ALA A 24 -11.35 6.76 -26.92
CA ALA A 24 -11.97 6.45 -25.64
C ALA A 24 -11.26 7.25 -24.52
N HIS A 25 -12.01 8.13 -23.87
CA HIS A 25 -11.55 8.81 -22.66
C HIS A 25 -11.35 7.77 -21.55
N ALA A 26 -10.13 7.66 -21.02
CA ALA A 26 -9.84 6.84 -19.86
C ALA A 26 -10.59 7.39 -18.63
N GLN A 27 -11.68 6.73 -18.24
CA GLN A 27 -12.36 7.01 -16.99
C GLN A 27 -11.42 6.65 -15.82
N PRO A 28 -11.42 7.43 -14.71
CA PRO A 28 -10.72 7.01 -13.50
C PRO A 28 -11.30 5.65 -13.06
N GLN A 29 -10.48 4.60 -13.15
CA GLN A 29 -10.87 3.25 -12.77
C GLN A 29 -11.39 3.27 -11.34
N ARG A 30 -12.70 3.09 -11.18
CA ARG A 30 -13.32 2.87 -9.88
C ARG A 30 -12.80 1.53 -9.37
N PRO A 31 -12.09 1.46 -8.23
CA PRO A 31 -11.52 0.21 -7.75
C PRO A 31 -12.61 -0.85 -7.63
N GLN A 32 -12.35 -2.03 -8.18
CA GLN A 32 -13.21 -3.20 -8.00
C GLN A 32 -13.40 -3.43 -6.50
N ALA A 33 -14.64 -3.71 -6.09
CA ALA A 33 -14.98 -3.83 -4.67
C ALA A 33 -14.17 -4.96 -4.03
N ASP A 34 -13.05 -4.59 -3.39
CA ASP A 34 -12.33 -5.47 -2.47
C ASP A 34 -13.28 -5.74 -1.30
N THR A 35 -14.02 -6.85 -1.37
CA THR A 35 -14.95 -7.31 -0.33
C THR A 35 -14.17 -7.69 0.92
N GLY A 36 -13.88 -6.69 1.75
CA GLY A 36 -13.08 -6.85 2.96
C GLY A 36 -12.57 -5.56 3.58
N GLY A 37 -13.03 -4.39 3.12
CA GLY A 37 -12.68 -3.11 3.72
C GLY A 37 -13.20 -2.93 5.15
N PHE A 38 -12.70 -1.90 5.81
CA PHE A 38 -13.12 -1.49 7.16
C PHE A 38 -13.98 -0.23 7.09
N VAL A 39 -15.18 -0.28 7.64
CA VAL A 39 -16.04 0.90 7.75
C VAL A 39 -15.40 1.95 8.65
N ILE A 40 -15.34 3.19 8.17
CA ILE A 40 -14.88 4.35 8.93
C ILE A 40 -16.10 5.12 9.44
N SER A 41 -16.26 5.09 10.76
CA SER A 41 -17.42 5.65 11.48
C SER A 41 -17.06 6.81 12.40
N ASP A 42 -15.77 7.10 12.60
CA ASP A 42 -15.33 8.16 13.50
C ASP A 42 -15.55 9.55 12.88
N PRO A 43 -16.32 10.45 13.52
CA PRO A 43 -16.63 11.76 12.96
C PRO A 43 -15.40 12.64 12.72
N LEU A 44 -14.36 12.51 13.55
CA LEU A 44 -13.13 13.26 13.38
C LEU A 44 -12.35 12.77 12.15
N VAL A 45 -12.24 11.45 11.96
CA VAL A 45 -11.62 10.89 10.74
C VAL A 45 -12.40 11.31 9.50
N VAL A 46 -13.72 11.17 9.52
CA VAL A 46 -14.57 11.55 8.38
C VAL A 46 -14.40 13.04 8.06
N SER A 47 -14.55 13.92 9.04
CA SER A 47 -14.44 15.38 8.82
C SER A 47 -13.07 15.81 8.29
N LYS A 48 -11.98 15.22 8.77
CA LYS A 48 -10.60 15.60 8.36
C LYS A 48 -10.15 14.95 7.05
N CYS A 49 -10.66 13.77 6.71
CA CYS A 49 -10.13 12.98 5.60
C CYS A 49 -11.05 12.93 4.37
N GLN A 50 -12.37 13.12 4.52
CA GLN A 50 -13.33 12.86 3.42
C GLN A 50 -13.17 13.75 2.19
N LYS A 51 -12.56 14.94 2.34
CA LYS A 51 -12.32 15.85 1.22
C LYS A 51 -11.48 15.20 0.11
N CYS A 52 -10.53 14.35 0.48
CA CYS A 52 -9.64 13.66 -0.46
C CYS A 52 -9.90 12.15 -0.53
N HIS A 53 -10.42 11.56 0.56
CA HIS A 53 -10.73 10.15 0.66
C HIS A 53 -12.25 9.94 0.55
N ALA A 54 -12.74 9.76 -0.67
CA ALA A 54 -14.16 9.56 -0.94
C ALA A 54 -14.75 8.48 -0.04
N ARG A 55 -15.86 8.81 0.63
CA ARG A 55 -16.61 7.90 1.50
C ARG A 55 -17.85 7.41 0.74
N ASP A 56 -18.02 6.11 0.62
CA ASP A 56 -19.20 5.53 -0.01
C ASP A 56 -20.41 5.46 0.94
N SER A 57 -21.56 5.03 0.41
CA SER A 57 -22.81 4.89 1.16
C SER A 57 -22.75 3.83 2.27
N THR A 58 -21.83 2.86 2.16
CA THR A 58 -21.61 1.81 3.16
C THR A 58 -20.63 2.25 4.26
N GLY A 59 -20.03 3.43 4.11
CA GLY A 59 -19.10 4.03 5.06
C GLY A 59 -17.64 3.62 4.89
N HIS A 60 -17.27 2.98 3.78
CA HIS A 60 -15.87 2.78 3.44
C HIS A 60 -15.29 4.06 2.85
N MET A 61 -14.05 4.38 3.23
CA MET A 61 -13.30 5.52 2.70
C MET A 61 -12.16 5.02 1.84
N GLY A 62 -12.03 5.61 0.64
CA GLY A 62 -10.96 5.29 -0.30
C GLY A 62 -9.58 5.32 0.38
N ARG A 63 -8.72 4.35 0.07
CA ARG A 63 -7.44 4.07 0.74
C ARG A 63 -7.58 3.58 2.19
N LEU A 64 -8.16 4.41 3.07
CA LEU A 64 -8.17 4.19 4.52
C LEU A 64 -8.79 2.84 4.88
N SER A 65 -9.90 2.47 4.25
CA SER A 65 -10.62 1.24 4.54
C SER A 65 -9.89 -0.04 4.13
N TYR A 66 -8.84 0.03 3.31
CA TYR A 66 -8.28 -1.14 2.64
C TYR A 66 -6.85 -1.46 3.11
N LEU A 67 -6.46 -0.95 4.28
CA LEU A 67 -5.16 -1.21 4.88
C LEU A 67 -5.23 -1.30 6.41
N ARG A 68 -4.25 -2.00 7.00
CA ARG A 68 -3.99 -2.08 8.45
C ARG A 68 -2.51 -1.87 8.75
N LYS A 69 -2.21 -1.27 9.89
CA LYS A 69 -0.84 -0.91 10.32
C LYS A 69 -0.72 -0.92 11.84
N THR A 70 0.52 -0.86 12.33
CA THR A 70 0.80 -0.54 13.74
C THR A 70 0.44 0.93 14.05
N PRO A 71 0.36 1.33 15.33
CA PRO A 71 0.16 2.73 15.70
C PRO A 71 1.15 3.69 15.02
N GLU A 72 2.44 3.34 15.01
CA GLU A 72 3.51 4.14 14.40
C GLU A 72 3.38 4.19 12.87
N GLY A 73 2.90 3.11 12.24
CA GLY A 73 2.60 3.08 10.81
C GLY A 73 1.43 3.98 10.42
N TRP A 74 0.42 4.09 11.28
CA TRP A 74 -0.69 5.04 11.14
C TRP A 74 -0.22 6.47 11.38
N GLU A 75 0.57 6.72 12.43
CA GLU A 75 1.19 8.01 12.71
C GLU A 75 1.99 8.52 11.52
N ALA A 76 2.86 7.69 10.94
CA ALA A 76 3.63 8.05 9.75
C ALA A 76 2.73 8.40 8.54
N SER A 77 1.55 7.79 8.44
CA SER A 77 0.60 8.09 7.37
C SER A 77 -0.12 9.42 7.61
N VAL A 78 -0.57 9.68 8.84
CA VAL A 78 -1.21 10.94 9.25
C VAL A 78 -0.22 12.10 9.13
N ARG A 79 1.01 11.92 9.61
CA ARG A 79 2.10 12.91 9.48
C ARG A 79 2.37 13.25 8.01
N ARG A 80 2.39 12.25 7.12
CA ARG A 80 2.56 12.47 5.68
C ARG A 80 1.42 13.30 5.09
N MET A 81 0.17 13.09 5.53
CA MET A 81 -0.96 13.91 5.07
C MET A 81 -0.83 15.36 5.56
N ALA A 82 -0.40 15.56 6.80
CA ALA A 82 -0.16 16.90 7.32
C ALA A 82 1.01 17.61 6.60
N SER A 83 2.08 16.89 6.27
CA SER A 83 3.30 17.50 5.71
C SER A 83 3.34 17.58 4.19
N LEU A 84 2.73 16.63 3.47
CA LEU A 84 2.80 16.54 2.00
C LEU A 84 1.46 16.82 1.30
N ALA A 85 0.34 16.66 1.99
CA ALA A 85 -1.00 16.87 1.43
C ALA A 85 -1.75 18.06 2.06
N ASP A 86 -1.01 18.91 2.80
CA ASP A 86 -1.46 20.14 3.47
C ASP A 86 -2.73 19.98 4.34
N VAL A 87 -2.94 18.80 4.94
CA VAL A 87 -4.07 18.58 5.84
C VAL A 87 -3.80 19.29 7.17
N LYS A 88 -4.60 20.32 7.49
CA LYS A 88 -4.50 21.04 8.77
C LYS A 88 -5.04 20.19 9.92
N LEU A 89 -4.14 19.68 10.76
CA LEU A 89 -4.47 18.86 11.93
C LEU A 89 -3.87 19.48 13.20
N GLN A 90 -4.71 19.61 14.23
CA GLN A 90 -4.20 19.87 15.57
C GLN A 90 -3.52 18.61 16.12
N PRO A 91 -2.48 18.73 16.98
CA PRO A 91 -1.79 17.56 17.54
C PRO A 91 -2.74 16.62 18.30
N THR A 92 -3.76 17.16 18.96
CA THR A 92 -4.82 16.38 19.64
C THR A 92 -5.62 15.55 18.65
N ASP A 93 -6.05 16.16 17.55
CA ASP A 93 -6.81 15.50 16.49
C ASP A 93 -5.98 14.39 15.85
N ALA A 94 -4.72 14.67 15.53
CA ALA A 94 -3.81 13.70 14.94
C ALA A 94 -3.64 12.45 15.83
N ARG A 95 -3.45 12.64 17.15
CA ARG A 95 -3.37 11.53 18.11
C ARG A 95 -4.69 10.75 18.20
N ALA A 96 -5.83 11.44 18.18
CA ALA A 96 -7.14 10.80 18.21
C ALA A 96 -7.40 9.95 16.95
N ILE A 97 -7.07 10.47 15.78
CA ILE A 97 -7.15 9.76 14.50
C ILE A 97 -6.25 8.52 14.50
N VAL A 98 -4.97 8.66 14.90
CA VAL A 98 -4.04 7.52 15.00
C VAL A 98 -4.58 6.46 15.96
N LYS A 99 -5.07 6.87 17.13
CA LYS A 99 -5.66 5.97 18.11
C LYS A 99 -6.87 5.23 17.55
N TYR A 100 -7.78 5.91 16.86
CA TYR A 100 -8.94 5.28 16.23
C TYR A 100 -8.51 4.23 15.19
N LEU A 101 -7.64 4.61 14.25
CA LEU A 101 -7.19 3.75 13.16
C LEU A 101 -6.39 2.55 13.69
N ALA A 102 -5.49 2.75 14.66
CA ALA A 102 -4.77 1.65 15.31
C ALA A 102 -5.71 0.71 16.09
N ASN A 103 -6.81 1.23 16.64
CA ASN A 103 -7.79 0.43 17.36
C ASN A 103 -8.68 -0.41 16.45
N LYS A 104 -9.13 0.15 15.32
CA LYS A 104 -10.03 -0.51 14.38
C LYS A 104 -9.29 -1.35 13.33
N GLN A 105 -8.11 -0.90 12.95
CA GLN A 105 -7.32 -1.40 11.81
C GLN A 105 -5.85 -1.61 12.21
N GLY A 106 -5.65 -2.13 13.41
CA GLY A 106 -4.35 -2.54 13.92
C GLY A 106 -3.87 -3.89 13.39
N LEU A 107 -2.66 -4.28 13.78
CA LEU A 107 -2.12 -5.62 13.57
C LEU A 107 -2.26 -6.47 14.84
N ALA A 108 -2.54 -7.76 14.67
CA ALA A 108 -2.57 -8.73 15.74
C ALA A 108 -1.13 -9.02 16.26
N PRO A 109 -0.96 -9.49 17.51
CA PRO A 109 0.36 -9.81 18.05
C PRO A 109 1.18 -10.80 17.20
N ALA A 110 0.52 -11.77 16.55
CA ALA A 110 1.17 -12.71 15.65
C ALA A 110 1.67 -12.03 14.36
N GLU A 111 0.95 -11.02 13.87
CA GLU A 111 1.27 -10.31 12.63
C GLU A 111 2.46 -9.36 12.77
N VAL A 112 2.73 -8.89 14.00
CA VAL A 112 3.87 -8.01 14.29
C VAL A 112 5.13 -8.77 14.69
N ARG A 113 5.01 -10.07 15.03
CA ARG A 113 6.04 -10.83 15.74
C ARG A 113 7.41 -10.74 15.08
N ASP A 114 7.45 -10.97 13.78
CA ASP A 114 8.71 -11.13 13.04
C ASP A 114 9.33 -9.76 12.67
N ALA A 115 8.60 -8.67 12.90
CA ALA A 115 9.04 -7.29 12.64
C ALA A 115 8.96 -6.38 13.87
N ARG A 116 8.85 -6.92 15.10
CA ARG A 116 8.80 -6.11 16.34
C ARG A 116 10.01 -5.22 16.52
N PHE A 117 11.16 -5.67 16.03
CA PHE A 117 12.42 -4.91 16.09
C PHE A 117 12.28 -3.48 15.56
N GLU A 118 11.43 -3.29 14.54
CA GLU A 118 11.17 -1.98 13.93
C GLU A 118 10.46 -1.03 14.91
N MET A 119 9.46 -1.53 15.65
CA MET A 119 8.73 -0.76 16.66
C MET A 119 9.56 -0.57 17.93
N GLU A 120 10.34 -1.58 18.31
CA GLU A 120 11.26 -1.56 19.45
C GLU A 120 12.50 -0.70 19.20
N ARG A 121 12.63 -0.10 18.00
CA ARG A 121 13.78 0.72 17.60
C ARG A 121 15.12 -0.01 17.75
N ARG A 122 15.12 -1.32 17.53
CA ARG A 122 16.33 -2.14 17.59
C ARG A 122 17.13 -1.95 16.32
N PHE A 123 18.32 -1.38 16.47
CA PHE A 123 19.25 -1.21 15.36
C PHE A 123 19.89 -2.56 15.01
N MET A 124 19.34 -3.25 14.02
CA MET A 124 19.81 -4.56 13.56
C MET A 124 19.76 -4.67 12.03
N ASP A 125 20.68 -5.43 11.44
CA ASP A 125 20.71 -5.70 9.99
C ASP A 125 19.70 -6.81 9.61
N PHE A 126 18.41 -6.59 9.88
CA PHE A 126 17.37 -7.58 9.60
C PHE A 126 17.22 -7.83 8.09
N ARG A 127 17.35 -9.09 7.63
CA ARG A 127 17.12 -9.52 6.24
C ARG A 127 15.79 -10.27 6.13
N TYR A 128 14.90 -9.83 5.25
CA TYR A 128 13.69 -10.58 4.94
C TYR A 128 14.00 -11.74 4.00
N THR A 129 13.65 -12.95 4.42
CA THR A 129 13.93 -14.19 3.68
C THR A 129 12.73 -14.74 2.91
N GLY A 130 11.57 -14.09 3.01
CA GLY A 130 10.33 -14.58 2.39
C GLY A 130 10.26 -14.39 0.87
N ASP A 131 11.00 -13.43 0.32
CA ASP A 131 11.17 -13.25 -1.12
C ASP A 131 12.39 -12.35 -1.41
N ALA A 132 13.33 -12.84 -2.23
CA ALA A 132 14.59 -12.16 -2.47
C ALA A 132 14.44 -10.88 -3.30
N VAL A 133 13.47 -10.83 -4.21
CA VAL A 133 13.20 -9.63 -5.03
C VAL A 133 12.61 -8.54 -4.14
N THR A 134 11.58 -8.86 -3.35
CA THR A 134 10.97 -7.95 -2.37
C THR A 134 11.99 -7.43 -1.38
N GLU A 135 12.83 -8.31 -0.81
CA GLU A 135 13.89 -7.89 0.11
C GLU A 135 14.84 -6.89 -0.54
N ARG A 136 15.38 -7.20 -1.72
CA ARG A 136 16.31 -6.30 -2.43
C ARG A 136 15.67 -4.97 -2.77
N THR A 137 14.46 -5.00 -3.32
CA THR A 137 13.75 -3.83 -3.84
C THR A 137 13.24 -2.92 -2.72
N CYS A 138 12.62 -3.49 -1.69
CA CYS A 138 11.94 -2.71 -0.64
C CYS A 138 12.86 -2.30 0.51
N ARG A 139 13.99 -2.99 0.72
CA ARG A 139 14.96 -2.61 1.77
C ARG A 139 15.92 -1.51 1.36
N ALA A 140 16.10 -1.27 0.06
CA ALA A 140 17.12 -0.38 -0.48
C ALA A 140 17.13 1.03 0.14
N CYS A 141 15.98 1.53 0.61
CA CYS A 141 15.87 2.89 1.17
C CYS A 141 15.50 2.92 2.65
N HIS A 142 14.81 1.91 3.17
CA HIS A 142 14.38 1.86 4.57
C HIS A 142 14.24 0.41 5.02
N SER A 143 14.20 0.19 6.33
CA SER A 143 13.94 -1.14 6.90
C SER A 143 12.73 -1.83 6.26
N VAL A 144 12.91 -3.09 5.88
CA VAL A 144 11.82 -3.95 5.37
C VAL A 144 10.78 -4.25 6.45
N GLY A 145 11.13 -4.07 7.73
CA GLY A 145 10.19 -4.13 8.85
C GLY A 145 9.00 -3.18 8.68
N ARG A 146 9.22 -1.99 8.09
CA ARG A 146 8.14 -1.04 7.77
C ARG A 146 7.13 -1.59 6.76
N VAL A 147 7.56 -2.50 5.89
CA VAL A 147 6.71 -3.18 4.91
C VAL A 147 5.96 -4.34 5.60
N MET A 148 6.69 -5.16 6.36
CA MET A 148 6.14 -6.31 7.10
C MET A 148 5.07 -5.91 8.12
N LEU A 149 5.15 -4.71 8.68
CA LEU A 149 4.20 -4.15 9.64
C LEU A 149 2.98 -3.48 8.99
N GLN A 150 2.58 -3.94 7.81
CA GLN A 150 1.36 -3.50 7.13
C GLN A 150 0.60 -4.68 6.53
N ARG A 151 -0.71 -4.53 6.37
CA ARG A 151 -1.59 -5.47 5.67
C ARG A 151 -2.46 -4.68 4.73
N ARG A 152 -2.58 -5.10 3.47
CA ARG A 152 -3.21 -4.31 2.40
C ARG A 152 -3.89 -5.23 1.40
N THR A 153 -4.88 -4.70 0.68
CA THR A 153 -5.36 -5.36 -0.53
C THR A 153 -4.28 -5.26 -1.62
N LYS A 154 -4.41 -6.06 -2.69
CA LYS A 154 -3.50 -5.99 -3.82
C LYS A 154 -3.45 -4.57 -4.41
N THR A 155 -4.62 -3.98 -4.63
CA THR A 155 -4.77 -2.59 -5.10
C THR A 155 -4.05 -1.60 -4.18
N GLU A 156 -4.11 -1.79 -2.86
CA GLU A 156 -3.40 -0.91 -1.92
C GLU A 156 -1.88 -1.12 -1.89
N TRP A 157 -1.37 -2.27 -2.31
CA TRP A 157 0.05 -2.49 -2.56
C TRP A 157 0.49 -1.82 -3.87
N GLU A 158 -0.30 -1.95 -4.95
CA GLU A 158 -0.07 -1.26 -6.23
C GLU A 158 -0.01 0.25 -6.02
N LEU A 159 -1.00 0.82 -5.33
CA LEU A 159 -1.05 2.25 -5.03
C LEU A 159 0.08 2.71 -4.09
N LEU A 160 0.56 1.84 -3.20
CA LEU A 160 1.74 2.17 -2.38
C LEU A 160 2.97 2.34 -3.26
N ILE A 161 3.17 1.47 -4.24
CA ILE A 161 4.31 1.51 -5.14
C ILE A 161 4.22 2.73 -6.07
N ALA A 162 3.04 3.01 -6.61
CA ALA A 162 2.78 4.24 -7.35
C ALA A 162 3.09 5.49 -6.51
N THR A 163 2.78 5.47 -5.20
CA THR A 163 3.15 6.56 -4.28
C THR A 163 4.66 6.70 -4.12
N HIS A 164 5.42 5.61 -4.06
CA HIS A 164 6.89 5.67 -4.00
C HIS A 164 7.45 6.28 -5.28
N ARG A 165 6.97 5.86 -6.45
CA ARG A 165 7.40 6.43 -7.74
C ARG A 165 7.04 7.92 -7.86
N GLY A 166 5.85 8.31 -7.41
CA GLY A 166 5.39 9.70 -7.45
C GLY A 166 6.20 10.64 -6.54
N TYR A 167 6.58 10.20 -5.34
CA TYR A 167 7.39 11.03 -4.43
C TYR A 167 8.90 10.91 -4.65
N TYR A 168 9.36 9.79 -5.21
CA TYR A 168 10.77 9.50 -5.45
C TYR A 168 10.96 9.14 -6.93
N PRO A 169 10.95 10.13 -7.84
CA PRO A 169 11.01 9.88 -9.29
C PRO A 169 12.28 9.12 -9.71
N ASN A 170 13.36 9.21 -8.93
CA ASN A 170 14.61 8.48 -9.19
C ASN A 170 14.59 7.02 -8.73
N SER A 171 13.51 6.55 -8.10
CA SER A 171 13.42 5.18 -7.57
C SER A 171 13.55 4.11 -8.66
N ASP A 172 13.06 4.39 -9.88
CA ASP A 172 13.17 3.50 -11.04
C ASP A 172 14.61 3.30 -11.53
N PHE A 173 15.49 4.28 -11.32
CA PHE A 173 16.90 4.17 -11.68
C PHE A 173 17.77 3.61 -10.55
N GLN A 174 17.25 3.58 -9.32
CA GLN A 174 17.98 3.11 -8.14
C GLN A 174 17.55 1.69 -7.76
N ALA A 175 16.41 1.57 -7.08
CA ALA A 175 15.97 0.35 -6.41
C ALA A 175 14.94 -0.45 -7.22
N PHE A 176 14.16 0.21 -8.08
CA PHE A 176 13.10 -0.43 -8.86
C PHE A 176 13.57 -0.84 -10.26
N ARG A 177 14.87 -0.69 -10.54
CA ARG A 177 15.49 -1.08 -11.81
C ARG A 177 15.29 -2.56 -12.10
N ARG A 178 15.04 -2.90 -13.37
CA ARG A 178 15.17 -4.28 -13.85
C ARG A 178 16.61 -4.72 -13.61
N SER A 179 16.79 -5.88 -12.99
CA SER A 179 18.13 -6.43 -12.72
C SER A 179 18.40 -7.57 -13.69
N GLY A 180 19.60 -7.60 -14.27
CA GLY A 180 20.05 -8.60 -15.25
C GLY A 180 20.19 -8.04 -16.68
N PRO A 181 21.01 -8.67 -17.54
CA PRO A 181 21.06 -8.34 -18.96
C PRO A 181 19.66 -8.50 -19.58
N SER A 182 19.32 -7.69 -20.61
CA SER A 182 18.14 -7.99 -21.42
C SER A 182 18.42 -9.31 -22.14
N SER A 183 17.89 -10.40 -21.63
CA SER A 183 17.86 -11.65 -22.41
C SER A 183 16.98 -11.41 -23.64
N ASP A 184 17.32 -12.03 -24.77
CA ASP A 184 16.47 -12.06 -25.98
C ASP A 184 15.13 -12.82 -25.78
N SER A 185 14.91 -13.36 -24.58
CA SER A 185 13.64 -13.94 -24.13
C SER A 185 12.68 -12.86 -23.60
N ALA A 186 11.39 -13.16 -23.60
CA ALA A 186 10.33 -12.26 -23.14
C ALA A 186 10.72 -11.47 -21.87
N PRO A 187 10.39 -10.16 -21.77
CA PRO A 187 10.88 -9.32 -20.68
C PRO A 187 10.52 -9.93 -19.33
N ALA A 188 11.53 -10.20 -18.50
CA ALA A 188 11.30 -10.65 -17.12
C ALA A 188 10.32 -9.69 -16.42
N PRO A 189 9.41 -10.17 -15.55
CA PRO A 189 8.46 -9.29 -14.86
C PRO A 189 9.20 -8.18 -14.10
N HIS A 190 8.62 -6.97 -14.08
CA HIS A 190 9.23 -5.86 -13.36
C HIS A 190 9.38 -6.22 -11.87
N PRO A 191 10.48 -5.90 -11.17
CA PRO A 191 10.66 -6.28 -9.76
C PRO A 191 9.52 -5.79 -8.86
N MET A 192 8.92 -4.65 -9.20
CA MET A 192 7.72 -4.14 -8.52
C MET A 192 6.49 -5.04 -8.69
N ASP A 193 6.25 -5.59 -9.87
CA ASP A 193 5.12 -6.49 -10.12
C ASP A 193 5.30 -7.81 -9.36
N GLN A 194 6.54 -8.30 -9.31
CA GLN A 194 6.91 -9.45 -8.50
C GLN A 194 6.68 -9.19 -7.00
N ALA A 195 7.14 -8.03 -6.52
CA ALA A 195 6.91 -7.61 -5.14
C ALA A 195 5.41 -7.46 -4.82
N ILE A 196 4.60 -6.90 -5.72
CA ILE A 196 3.13 -6.81 -5.53
C ILE A 196 2.53 -8.20 -5.41
N GLY A 197 2.92 -9.13 -6.29
CA GLY A 197 2.46 -10.51 -6.26
C GLY A 197 2.80 -11.20 -4.93
N HIS A 198 4.02 -11.00 -4.43
CA HIS A 198 4.45 -11.55 -3.15
C HIS A 198 3.75 -10.88 -1.95
N LEU A 199 3.81 -9.55 -1.85
CA LEU A 199 3.25 -8.78 -0.74
C LEU A 199 1.74 -8.98 -0.58
N SER A 200 1.01 -9.14 -1.70
CA SER A 200 -0.43 -9.41 -1.66
C SER A 200 -0.75 -10.78 -1.05
N LYS A 201 0.14 -11.76 -1.20
CA LYS A 201 -0.02 -13.11 -0.63
C LYS A 201 0.51 -13.19 0.80
N ALA A 202 1.67 -12.60 1.07
CA ALA A 202 2.34 -12.66 2.37
C ALA A 202 1.72 -11.72 3.41
N PHE A 203 1.19 -10.57 2.97
CA PHE A 203 0.65 -9.53 3.84
C PHE A 203 -0.74 -9.03 3.39
N PRO A 204 -1.72 -9.95 3.23
CA PRO A 204 -3.07 -9.61 2.76
C PRO A 204 -3.82 -8.80 3.81
N LEU A 205 -4.78 -7.97 3.37
CA LEU A 205 -5.64 -7.17 4.26
C LEU A 205 -6.30 -8.04 5.34
N GLN A 206 -6.89 -9.16 4.91
CA GLN A 206 -7.56 -10.12 5.75
C GLN A 206 -6.62 -11.27 6.09
N THR A 207 -6.54 -11.60 7.37
CA THR A 207 -5.76 -12.72 7.90
C THR A 207 -6.61 -13.54 8.86
N PRO A 208 -6.34 -14.84 9.05
CA PRO A 208 -7.09 -15.67 10.00
C PRO A 208 -7.00 -15.18 11.45
N SER A 209 -5.86 -14.59 11.83
CA SER A 209 -5.70 -13.91 13.12
C SER A 209 -6.59 -12.67 13.24
N GLY A 210 -7.03 -12.12 12.10
CA GLY A 210 -7.95 -11.01 11.96
C GLY A 210 -7.49 -9.72 12.64
N PRO A 211 -8.23 -8.63 12.45
CA PRO A 211 -8.18 -7.49 13.38
C PRO A 211 -8.74 -7.88 14.77
N ARG A 212 -9.49 -8.99 14.84
CA ARG A 212 -10.25 -9.49 16.00
C ARG A 212 -9.49 -10.47 16.89
N GLY A 213 -8.21 -10.77 16.60
CA GLY A 213 -7.29 -11.41 17.54
C GLY A 213 -7.06 -10.59 18.83
N ARG A 214 -7.71 -9.43 18.97
CA ARG A 214 -8.09 -8.85 20.25
C ARG A 214 -9.05 -9.80 20.97
N ARG A 215 -8.51 -10.78 21.72
CA ARG A 215 -9.02 -10.92 23.09
C ARG A 215 -9.01 -9.50 23.63
N ARG A 216 -10.20 -8.95 23.83
CA ARG A 216 -10.46 -7.56 24.18
C ARG A 216 -9.24 -6.98 24.90
N CYS A 217 -8.56 -6.02 24.28
CA CYS A 217 -7.99 -4.93 25.07
C CYS A 217 -9.16 -4.10 25.62
N ASP A 218 -10.11 -4.75 26.31
CA ASP A 218 -10.86 -4.12 27.36
C ASP A 218 -9.78 -3.51 28.22
N ARG A 219 -9.94 -2.25 28.58
CA ARG A 219 -9.08 -1.52 29.50
C ARG A 219 -8.82 -2.45 30.71
N PRO A 220 -7.72 -3.21 30.75
CA PRO A 220 -7.46 -4.07 31.88
C PRO A 220 -7.22 -3.11 33.04
N PRO A 221 -7.60 -3.46 34.27
CA PRO A 221 -7.19 -2.67 35.41
C PRO A 221 -5.69 -2.91 35.58
N TRP A 222 -4.83 -2.28 34.76
CA TRP A 222 -3.38 -2.23 34.98
C TRP A 222 -3.10 -1.28 36.16
N LYS A 223 -3.80 -1.47 37.27
CA LYS A 223 -3.53 -0.88 38.56
C LYS A 223 -2.94 -2.01 39.40
N GLY A 224 -1.69 -1.88 39.80
CA GLY A 224 -0.99 -2.88 40.58
C GLY A 224 0.53 -2.71 40.46
N ALA A 225 1.26 -3.23 41.44
CA ALA A 225 2.71 -3.36 41.35
C ALA A 225 3.08 -4.44 40.33
N GLY A 226 4.20 -4.25 39.63
CA GLY A 226 4.67 -5.18 38.61
C GLY A 226 6.17 -5.35 38.72
N SER A 227 6.61 -6.58 38.92
CA SER A 227 8.05 -6.89 38.88
C SER A 227 8.55 -6.88 37.44
N SER A 228 9.73 -6.33 37.22
CA SER A 228 10.39 -6.24 35.94
C SER A 228 11.85 -6.70 36.03
N ARG A 229 12.33 -7.33 34.97
CA ARG A 229 13.74 -7.69 34.78
C ARG A 229 14.15 -7.32 33.36
N ALA A 230 15.29 -6.67 33.23
CA ALA A 230 15.82 -6.22 31.95
C ALA A 230 17.32 -6.47 31.86
N THR A 231 17.85 -6.46 30.64
CA THR A 231 19.28 -6.42 30.37
C THR A 231 19.55 -5.28 29.41
N ARG A 232 20.55 -4.44 29.72
CA ARG A 232 20.97 -3.34 28.86
C ARG A 232 22.35 -3.67 28.29
N SER A 233 22.47 -3.68 26.97
CA SER A 233 23.75 -3.88 26.29
C SER A 233 24.78 -2.86 26.81
N GLY A 234 25.96 -3.35 27.19
CA GLY A 234 27.03 -2.52 27.76
C GLY A 234 26.87 -2.14 29.25
N ALA A 235 25.72 -2.40 29.90
CA ALA A 235 25.49 -2.03 31.30
C ALA A 235 25.02 -3.18 32.21
N GLY A 236 24.67 -4.34 31.66
CA GLY A 236 24.33 -5.54 32.44
C GLY A 236 22.85 -5.66 32.81
N ARG A 237 22.56 -6.40 33.89
CA ARG A 237 21.19 -6.75 34.31
C ARG A 237 20.59 -5.67 35.23
N CYS A 238 19.29 -5.42 35.08
CA CYS A 238 18.51 -4.53 35.96
C CYS A 238 17.23 -5.26 36.41
N SER A 239 16.76 -5.00 37.63
CA SER A 239 15.48 -5.50 38.15
C SER A 239 14.81 -4.45 39.02
N GLY A 240 13.47 -4.39 38.99
CA GLY A 240 12.65 -3.50 39.80
C GLY A 240 11.33 -4.16 40.19
N GLY A 241 10.77 -3.80 41.35
CA GLY A 241 9.50 -4.30 41.88
C GLY A 241 8.55 -3.16 42.22
#